data_AF-A0A3R7RAZ0-F1
#
_entry.id   AF-A0A3R7RAZ0-F1
#
_cell.length_a   1.000
_cell.length_b   1.000
_cell.length_c   1.000
_cell.angle_alpha   90.00
_cell.angle_beta   90.00
_cell.angle_gamma   90.00
#
_symmetry.space_group_name_H-M   'P 1'
#
loop_
_entity.id
_entity.type
_entity.pdbx_description
1 polymer ?
#
loop_
_entity_poly.entity_id
_entity_poly.type
_entity_poly.pdbx_seq_one_letter_code
_entity_poly.pdbx_strand_id
1 'polypeptide(L)'
;MSHRSLFHFVLAALAVCFVISDKATAKSAADRDVYKGVVVPILRAKCYQCHADVSDNPSGKKKIKGKLELTSLELMKKGGDEAPAVVAGDLEESILLMRINLPHDDEEHMPPEGKPQIEENELKVLEWWIKAELPVGKSMKDAGAPDDILAAVEALPTDEEVKDALAKMYAQVGASAARLAAARDAMKNPIAEVSGHFPNSIGFISQQDSDLTFTAVSMRKDFNDEHLAKLSPVSAGLVDVNLSATSITDAGAATLGKMSRLRKLWLNGTGITDSGLDALQSLNDLEYLNLYGTEITDAGLKKLAGLKNLKKLYLWQTKLTPGAVEEFKKSVTDCDVNMGIKVE
;
A
#
# COMPACT_ATOMS: atom_id res chain seq x y z
N MET A 1 -15.75 -50.81 57.15
CA MET A 1 -16.51 -49.75 57.87
C MET A 1 -15.67 -48.49 57.78
N SER A 2 -16.02 -47.55 56.89
CA SER A 2 -16.52 -46.19 57.24
C SER A 2 -15.42 -45.33 57.90
N HIS A 3 -14.96 -44.15 57.45
CA HIS A 3 -15.48 -43.13 56.52
C HIS A 3 -14.36 -42.08 56.23
N ARG A 4 -14.45 -41.39 55.06
CA ARG A 4 -14.01 -39.99 54.72
C ARG A 4 -12.50 -39.68 54.66
N SER A 5 -11.90 -39.50 53.47
CA SER A 5 -11.95 -38.37 52.52
C SER A 5 -11.41 -37.04 53.05
N LEU A 6 -10.23 -36.61 52.54
CA LEU A 6 -9.83 -35.21 52.45
C LEU A 6 -9.09 -34.98 51.11
N PHE A 7 -9.86 -34.60 50.10
CA PHE A 7 -9.38 -33.90 48.91
C PHE A 7 -8.91 -32.49 49.32
N HIS A 8 -7.65 -32.16 49.06
CA HIS A 8 -7.19 -30.77 49.05
C HIS A 8 -7.41 -30.20 47.65
N PHE A 9 -8.47 -29.42 47.47
CA PHE A 9 -8.62 -28.50 46.35
C PHE A 9 -8.15 -27.12 46.80
N VAL A 10 -7.03 -26.65 46.23
CA VAL A 10 -6.59 -25.25 46.35
C VAL A 10 -7.45 -24.43 45.39
N LEU A 11 -8.41 -23.68 45.91
CA LEU A 11 -9.15 -22.66 45.14
C LEU A 11 -8.29 -21.40 45.08
N ALA A 12 -7.65 -21.15 43.94
CA ALA A 12 -7.09 -19.84 43.61
C ALA A 12 -8.25 -18.97 43.08
N ALA A 13 -8.68 -17.99 43.89
CA ALA A 13 -9.60 -16.96 43.44
C ALA A 13 -8.84 -15.98 42.53
N LEU A 14 -8.94 -16.15 41.21
CA LEU A 14 -8.62 -15.09 40.26
C LEU A 14 -9.75 -14.05 40.33
N ALA A 15 -9.46 -12.91 40.94
CA ALA A 15 -10.24 -11.71 40.73
C ALA A 15 -10.05 -11.26 39.27
N VAL A 16 -11.04 -11.54 38.42
CA VAL A 16 -11.14 -10.94 37.10
C VAL A 16 -11.49 -9.47 37.32
N CYS A 17 -10.48 -8.60 37.33
CA CYS A 17 -10.70 -7.17 37.09
C CYS A 17 -11.27 -7.04 35.69
N PHE A 18 -12.59 -6.93 35.59
CA PHE A 18 -13.26 -6.42 34.42
C PHE A 18 -12.70 -5.00 34.19
N VAL A 19 -11.93 -4.83 33.12
CA VAL A 19 -11.69 -3.52 32.55
C VAL A 19 -13.05 -3.07 32.01
N ILE A 20 -13.79 -2.32 32.83
CA ILE A 20 -14.92 -1.54 32.35
C ILE A 20 -14.30 -0.54 31.37
N SER A 21 -14.51 -0.79 30.09
CA SER A 21 -14.21 0.16 29.02
C SER A 21 -14.85 1.50 29.37
N ASP A 22 -14.06 2.58 29.34
CA ASP A 22 -14.44 3.97 29.57
C ASP A 22 -15.45 4.51 28.53
N LYS A 23 -16.58 3.83 28.33
CA LYS A 23 -17.75 4.39 27.61
C LYS A 23 -18.62 5.29 28.50
N ALA A 24 -18.34 5.36 29.81
CA ALA A 24 -19.21 6.01 30.79
C ALA A 24 -19.13 7.54 30.80
N THR A 25 -18.27 8.18 30.00
CA THR A 25 -18.06 9.64 29.99
C THR A 25 -18.39 10.32 28.65
N ALA A 26 -18.74 9.56 27.61
CA ALA A 26 -19.19 10.13 26.35
C ALA A 26 -20.61 10.67 26.50
N LYS A 27 -20.82 11.95 26.17
CA LYS A 27 -22.18 12.52 26.06
C LYS A 27 -22.99 11.71 25.06
N SER A 28 -24.25 11.40 25.39
CA SER A 28 -25.18 10.74 24.47
C SER A 28 -25.32 11.53 23.17
N ALA A 29 -25.68 10.89 22.04
CA ALA A 29 -25.88 11.60 20.77
C ALA A 29 -26.78 12.85 20.90
N ALA A 30 -27.82 12.78 21.73
CA ALA A 30 -28.75 13.89 21.99
C ALA A 30 -28.06 15.11 22.65
N ASP A 31 -27.05 14.88 23.48
CA ASP A 31 -26.37 15.91 24.28
C ASP A 31 -25.11 16.46 23.60
N ARG A 32 -24.70 15.90 22.45
CA ARG A 32 -23.56 16.41 21.67
C ARG A 32 -23.88 17.80 21.14
N ASP A 33 -22.91 18.70 21.18
CA ASP A 33 -23.00 20.00 20.51
C ASP A 33 -23.08 19.78 19.01
N VAL A 34 -24.08 20.40 18.34
CA VAL A 34 -24.32 20.16 16.91
C VAL A 34 -23.08 20.46 16.09
N TYR A 35 -22.49 21.64 16.26
CA TYR A 35 -21.43 22.09 15.38
C TYR A 35 -20.08 21.50 15.78
N LYS A 36 -19.60 21.79 16.99
CA LYS A 36 -18.29 21.36 17.48
C LYS A 36 -18.24 19.86 17.76
N GLY A 37 -19.35 19.31 18.23
CA GLY A 37 -19.42 17.92 18.69
C GLY A 37 -19.74 16.92 17.58
N VAL A 38 -20.34 17.35 16.45
CA VAL A 38 -20.80 16.45 15.38
C VAL A 38 -20.30 16.88 14.01
N VAL A 39 -20.58 18.11 13.57
CA VAL A 39 -20.21 18.58 12.22
C VAL A 39 -18.69 18.71 12.05
N VAL A 40 -18.00 19.34 13.00
CA VAL A 40 -16.53 19.53 12.93
C VAL A 40 -15.77 18.20 12.82
N PRO A 41 -16.07 17.13 13.59
CA PRO A 41 -15.45 15.83 13.39
C PRO A 41 -15.56 15.29 11.96
N ILE A 42 -16.73 15.43 11.31
CA ILE A 42 -16.94 15.02 9.91
C ILE A 42 -16.03 15.83 8.99
N LEU A 43 -16.06 17.16 9.11
CA LEU A 43 -15.23 18.06 8.28
C LEU A 43 -13.73 17.80 8.49
N ARG A 44 -13.31 17.50 9.72
CA ARG A 44 -11.92 17.15 10.04
C ARG A 44 -11.51 15.85 9.37
N ALA A 45 -12.36 14.83 9.42
CA ALA A 45 -12.09 13.53 8.83
C ALA A 45 -12.01 13.57 7.30
N LYS A 46 -12.91 14.34 6.66
CA LYS A 46 -13.15 14.23 5.21
C LYS A 46 -12.63 15.43 4.41
N CYS A 47 -12.59 16.63 5.00
CA CYS A 47 -12.38 17.88 4.25
C CYS A 47 -11.10 18.62 4.62
N TYR A 48 -10.68 18.60 5.90
CA TYR A 48 -9.57 19.43 6.39
C TYR A 48 -8.22 19.13 5.76
N GLN A 49 -8.02 17.93 5.20
CA GLN A 49 -6.78 17.64 4.47
C GLN A 49 -6.54 18.62 3.30
N CYS A 50 -7.60 19.22 2.74
CA CYS A 50 -7.51 20.12 1.59
C CYS A 50 -8.03 21.54 1.83
N HIS A 51 -8.77 21.76 2.92
CA HIS A 51 -9.48 23.02 3.21
C HIS A 51 -9.22 23.54 4.64
N ALA A 52 -8.02 23.32 5.17
CA ALA A 52 -7.63 23.78 6.49
C ALA A 52 -6.17 24.25 6.54
N ASP A 53 -5.90 25.20 7.44
CA ASP A 53 -4.55 25.63 7.75
C ASP A 53 -3.77 24.57 8.53
N VAL A 54 -2.47 24.79 8.74
CA VAL A 54 -1.53 23.86 9.39
C VAL A 54 -2.04 23.36 10.75
N SER A 55 -2.67 24.22 11.54
CA SER A 55 -3.17 23.89 12.89
C SER A 55 -4.23 22.81 12.89
N ASP A 56 -5.06 22.78 11.85
CA ASP A 56 -6.25 21.94 11.78
C ASP A 56 -6.12 20.82 10.75
N ASN A 57 -5.18 20.97 9.81
CA ASN A 57 -4.91 19.97 8.79
C ASN A 57 -4.17 18.77 9.42
N PRO A 58 -4.74 17.55 9.36
CA PRO A 58 -4.15 16.39 10.01
C PRO A 58 -2.80 15.95 9.39
N SER A 59 -2.47 16.42 8.19
CA SER A 59 -1.16 16.20 7.57
C SER A 59 -0.06 17.15 8.04
N GLY A 60 -0.39 18.15 8.86
CA GLY A 60 0.54 19.19 9.32
C GLY A 60 1.01 20.15 8.22
N LYS A 61 0.26 20.24 7.11
CA LYS A 61 0.57 21.10 5.96
C LYS A 61 -0.60 22.03 5.68
N LYS A 62 -0.31 23.28 5.34
CA LYS A 62 -1.33 24.23 4.87
C LYS A 62 -1.86 23.80 3.51
N LYS A 63 -3.16 23.56 3.41
CA LYS A 63 -3.85 23.29 2.14
C LYS A 63 -5.21 23.94 2.18
N ILE A 64 -5.42 24.94 1.32
CA ILE A 64 -6.67 25.69 1.18
C ILE A 64 -7.01 25.73 -0.32
N LYS A 65 -7.56 24.63 -0.84
CA LYS A 65 -7.94 24.53 -2.26
C LYS A 65 -9.14 25.43 -2.55
N GLY A 66 -9.15 26.05 -3.74
CA GLY A 66 -10.22 26.96 -4.18
C GLY A 66 -10.44 28.17 -3.26
N LYS A 67 -9.41 28.54 -2.48
CA LYS A 67 -9.48 29.54 -1.38
C LYS A 67 -10.58 29.28 -0.36
N LEU A 68 -11.14 28.07 -0.33
CA LEU A 68 -12.21 27.67 0.57
C LEU A 68 -11.60 27.07 1.84
N GLU A 69 -11.97 27.63 2.98
CA GLU A 69 -11.57 27.15 4.29
C GLU A 69 -12.79 26.70 5.10
N LEU A 70 -12.75 25.47 5.62
CA LEU A 70 -13.89 24.81 6.28
C LEU A 70 -13.74 24.72 7.80
N THR A 71 -12.76 25.44 8.37
CA THR A 71 -12.40 25.37 9.79
C THR A 71 -13.35 26.15 10.71
N SER A 72 -14.18 27.04 10.16
CA SER A 72 -15.19 27.78 10.91
C SER A 72 -16.43 28.07 10.07
N LEU A 73 -17.59 28.20 10.73
CA LEU A 73 -18.85 28.49 10.06
C LEU A 73 -18.83 29.81 9.30
N GLU A 74 -18.17 30.84 9.83
CA GLU A 74 -18.04 32.14 9.18
C GLU A 74 -17.27 32.03 7.85
N LEU A 75 -16.20 31.24 7.82
CA LEU A 75 -15.43 31.00 6.59
C LEU A 75 -16.22 30.15 5.59
N MET A 76 -16.98 29.15 6.06
CA MET A 76 -17.84 28.34 5.20
C MET A 76 -18.95 29.17 4.54
N LYS A 77 -19.58 30.07 5.29
CA LYS A 77 -20.59 31.00 4.76
C LYS A 77 -19.99 32.02 3.79
N LYS A 78 -18.75 32.46 4.03
CA LYS A 78 -18.05 33.35 3.11
C LYS A 78 -17.74 32.68 1.78
N GLY A 79 -17.45 31.37 1.79
CA GLY A 79 -17.08 30.61 0.60
C GLY A 79 -15.66 30.88 0.12
N GLY A 80 -15.33 30.29 -1.02
CA GLY A 80 -14.03 30.40 -1.68
C GLY A 80 -14.09 31.19 -2.99
N ASP A 81 -13.51 30.64 -4.05
CA ASP A 81 -13.50 31.23 -5.40
C ASP A 81 -14.86 31.12 -6.13
N GLU A 82 -15.79 30.31 -5.63
CA GLU A 82 -17.10 30.06 -6.24
C GLU A 82 -18.23 30.68 -5.42
N ALA A 83 -18.85 29.88 -4.55
CA ALA A 83 -20.01 30.25 -3.75
C ALA A 83 -19.81 29.83 -2.28
N PRO A 84 -20.72 30.23 -1.36
CA PRO A 84 -20.71 29.77 0.02
C PRO A 84 -20.70 28.24 0.10
N ALA A 85 -19.83 27.67 0.94
CA ALA A 85 -19.84 26.23 1.20
C ALA A 85 -21.17 25.76 1.79
N VAL A 86 -21.77 26.60 2.64
CA VAL A 86 -23.07 26.34 3.25
C VAL A 86 -23.93 27.61 3.22
N VAL A 87 -25.19 27.43 2.83
CA VAL A 87 -26.26 28.43 2.85
C VAL A 87 -27.34 27.93 3.79
N ALA A 88 -27.69 28.72 4.79
CA ALA A 88 -28.63 28.29 5.83
C ALA A 88 -30.00 27.97 5.21
N GLY A 89 -30.54 26.79 5.54
CA GLY A 89 -31.83 26.31 5.04
C GLY A 89 -31.82 25.78 3.60
N ASP A 90 -30.73 25.96 2.85
CA ASP A 90 -30.70 25.70 1.40
C ASP A 90 -29.62 24.68 1.03
N LEU A 91 -30.07 23.47 0.64
CA LEU A 91 -29.16 22.39 0.24
C LEU A 91 -28.60 22.60 -1.17
N GLU A 92 -29.38 23.21 -2.06
CA GLU A 92 -29.04 23.35 -3.48
C GLU A 92 -28.03 24.47 -3.70
N GLU A 93 -28.10 25.53 -2.89
CA GLU A 93 -27.11 26.63 -2.91
C GLU A 93 -25.87 26.35 -2.04
N SER A 94 -25.86 25.24 -1.29
CA SER A 94 -24.73 24.82 -0.47
C SER A 94 -23.74 23.97 -1.28
N ILE A 95 -22.68 24.59 -1.83
CA ILE A 95 -21.73 23.86 -2.68
C ILE A 95 -21.06 22.68 -1.98
N LEU A 96 -20.98 22.67 -0.64
CA LEU A 96 -20.48 21.53 0.12
C LEU A 96 -21.25 20.25 -0.25
N LEU A 97 -22.59 20.29 -0.24
CA LEU A 97 -23.40 19.12 -0.56
C LEU A 97 -23.46 18.84 -2.06
N MET A 98 -23.47 19.88 -2.89
CA MET A 98 -23.41 19.70 -4.34
C MET A 98 -22.19 18.87 -4.74
N ARG A 99 -21.01 19.24 -4.22
CA ARG A 99 -19.73 18.57 -4.53
C ARG A 99 -19.63 17.18 -3.91
N ILE A 100 -20.28 16.93 -2.75
CA ILE A 100 -20.34 15.60 -2.11
C ILE A 100 -21.22 14.63 -2.89
N ASN A 101 -22.27 15.12 -3.56
CA ASN A 101 -23.25 14.29 -4.27
C ASN A 101 -22.92 14.06 -5.74
N LEU A 102 -21.79 14.57 -6.24
CA LEU A 102 -21.32 14.27 -7.58
C LEU A 102 -20.91 12.78 -7.69
N PRO A 103 -20.91 12.21 -8.91
CA PRO A 103 -20.31 10.90 -9.13
C PRO A 103 -18.85 10.86 -8.66
N HIS A 104 -18.41 9.73 -8.09
CA HIS A 104 -17.05 9.61 -7.54
C HIS A 104 -15.91 9.79 -8.56
N ASP A 105 -16.20 9.64 -9.85
CA ASP A 105 -15.27 9.84 -10.96
C ASP A 105 -15.31 11.27 -11.55
N ASP A 106 -16.20 12.13 -11.05
CA ASP A 106 -16.26 13.54 -11.42
C ASP A 106 -15.06 14.31 -10.84
N GLU A 107 -14.42 15.15 -11.64
CA GLU A 107 -13.24 15.92 -11.22
C GLU A 107 -13.55 16.94 -10.11
N GLU A 108 -14.81 17.38 -10.01
CA GLU A 108 -15.27 18.32 -9.00
C GLU A 108 -15.85 17.60 -7.77
N HIS A 109 -15.90 16.27 -7.75
CA HIS A 109 -16.32 15.49 -6.60
C HIS A 109 -15.41 15.73 -5.40
N MET A 110 -16.01 16.00 -4.23
CA MET A 110 -15.28 16.23 -3.00
C MET A 110 -15.87 15.37 -1.87
N PRO A 111 -15.05 14.58 -1.14
CA PRO A 111 -13.59 14.48 -1.26
C PRO A 111 -13.13 13.77 -2.54
N PRO A 112 -11.97 14.14 -3.13
CA PRO A 112 -11.52 13.54 -4.39
C PRO A 112 -11.18 12.05 -4.24
N GLU A 113 -11.06 11.35 -5.36
CA GLU A 113 -10.74 9.92 -5.39
C GLU A 113 -9.51 9.57 -4.53
N GLY A 114 -9.58 8.43 -3.84
CA GLY A 114 -8.53 7.95 -2.94
C GLY A 114 -8.46 8.69 -1.59
N LYS A 115 -9.40 9.61 -1.31
CA LYS A 115 -9.60 10.22 0.02
C LYS A 115 -10.77 9.57 0.76
N PRO A 116 -10.79 9.60 2.11
CA PRO A 116 -11.95 9.17 2.89
C PRO A 116 -13.21 9.88 2.42
N GLN A 117 -14.16 9.12 1.89
CA GLN A 117 -15.43 9.62 1.36
C GLN A 117 -16.45 9.87 2.47
N ILE A 118 -17.42 10.74 2.21
CA ILE A 118 -18.55 10.96 3.13
C ILE A 118 -19.42 9.69 3.17
N GLU A 119 -19.72 9.23 4.37
CA GLU A 119 -20.57 8.06 4.61
C GLU A 119 -22.04 8.46 4.81
N GLU A 120 -22.96 7.51 4.70
CA GLU A 120 -24.41 7.76 4.71
C GLU A 120 -24.88 8.53 5.96
N ASN A 121 -24.42 8.15 7.15
CA ASN A 121 -24.79 8.83 8.40
C ASN A 121 -24.18 10.24 8.48
N GLU A 122 -22.99 10.44 7.94
CA GLU A 122 -22.33 11.75 7.89
C GLU A 122 -23.10 12.70 6.95
N LEU A 123 -23.49 12.21 5.77
CA LEU A 123 -24.28 12.96 4.79
C LEU A 123 -25.64 13.36 5.39
N LYS A 124 -26.38 12.42 5.98
CA LYS A 124 -27.67 12.69 6.63
C LYS A 124 -27.58 13.81 7.66
N VAL A 125 -26.53 13.79 8.49
CA VAL A 125 -26.30 14.81 9.52
C VAL A 125 -25.98 16.17 8.90
N LEU A 126 -25.15 16.23 7.85
CA LEU A 126 -24.81 17.48 7.17
C LEU A 126 -26.03 18.10 6.47
N GLU A 127 -26.84 17.29 5.79
CA GLU A 127 -28.09 17.72 5.16
C GLU A 127 -29.08 18.28 6.19
N TRP A 128 -29.28 17.57 7.30
CA TRP A 128 -30.13 18.06 8.38
C TRP A 128 -29.58 19.37 8.98
N TRP A 129 -28.28 19.45 9.23
CA TRP A 129 -27.65 20.63 9.83
C TRP A 129 -27.84 21.89 8.97
N ILE A 130 -27.71 21.77 7.65
CA ILE A 130 -27.98 22.87 6.71
C ILE A 130 -29.46 23.23 6.71
N LYS A 131 -30.36 22.26 6.57
CA LYS A 131 -31.83 22.45 6.63
C LYS A 131 -32.29 23.09 7.94
N ALA A 132 -31.60 22.81 9.04
CA ALA A 132 -31.92 23.32 10.38
C ALA A 132 -31.37 24.74 10.65
N GLU A 133 -30.95 25.47 9.62
CA GLU A 133 -30.41 26.84 9.72
C GLU A 133 -29.05 26.92 10.43
N LEU A 134 -28.21 25.87 10.27
CA LEU A 134 -26.82 25.82 10.74
C LEU A 134 -26.67 26.11 12.26
N PRO A 135 -27.38 25.39 13.15
CA PRO A 135 -27.35 25.66 14.57
C PRO A 135 -25.94 25.48 15.16
N VAL A 136 -25.54 26.43 16.02
CA VAL A 136 -24.25 26.45 16.72
C VAL A 136 -24.47 26.67 18.22
N GLY A 137 -23.69 25.98 19.06
CA GLY A 137 -23.74 26.15 20.52
C GLY A 137 -24.98 25.53 21.19
N LYS A 138 -25.73 24.71 20.46
CA LYS A 138 -26.89 23.94 20.95
C LYS A 138 -26.57 22.45 20.95
N SER A 139 -27.21 21.70 21.84
CA SER A 139 -27.21 20.25 21.74
C SER A 139 -28.05 19.78 20.54
N MET A 140 -27.83 18.56 20.06
CA MET A 140 -28.66 17.95 19.00
C MET A 140 -30.15 18.00 19.36
N LYS A 141 -30.48 17.69 20.62
CA LYS A 141 -31.86 17.74 21.13
C LYS A 141 -32.42 19.17 21.14
N ASP A 142 -31.68 20.15 21.64
CA ASP A 142 -32.15 21.54 21.72
C ASP A 142 -32.25 22.23 20.34
N ALA A 143 -31.53 21.69 19.35
CA ALA A 143 -31.64 22.08 17.95
C ALA A 143 -32.82 21.40 17.22
N GLY A 144 -33.55 20.48 17.87
CA GLY A 144 -34.69 19.79 17.27
C GLY A 144 -34.29 18.68 16.29
N ALA A 145 -33.17 18.00 16.53
CA ALA A 145 -32.76 16.85 15.72
C ALA A 145 -33.80 15.71 15.84
N PRO A 146 -34.31 15.18 14.71
CA PRO A 146 -35.23 14.04 14.73
C PRO A 146 -34.50 12.73 15.09
N ASP A 147 -35.26 11.70 15.46
CA ASP A 147 -34.74 10.44 16.00
C ASP A 147 -33.79 9.71 15.02
N ASP A 148 -34.04 9.79 13.72
CA ASP A 148 -33.18 9.20 12.68
C ASP A 148 -31.82 9.90 12.59
N ILE A 149 -31.78 11.22 12.76
CA ILE A 149 -30.54 12.00 12.84
C ILE A 149 -29.80 11.71 14.14
N LEU A 150 -30.51 11.59 15.26
CA LEU A 150 -29.89 11.19 16.53
C LEU A 150 -29.25 9.80 16.44
N ALA A 151 -29.93 8.84 15.79
CA ALA A 151 -29.39 7.52 15.52
C ALA A 151 -28.15 7.57 14.61
N ALA A 152 -28.15 8.42 13.58
CA ALA A 152 -26.98 8.65 12.74
C ALA A 152 -25.80 9.20 13.57
N VAL A 153 -26.03 10.19 14.43
CA VAL A 153 -25.00 10.78 15.31
C VAL A 153 -24.42 9.79 16.31
N GLU A 154 -25.22 8.85 16.83
CA GLU A 154 -24.73 7.81 17.75
C GLU A 154 -23.70 6.88 17.08
N ALA A 155 -23.79 6.70 15.77
CA ALA A 155 -22.81 5.93 14.99
C ALA A 155 -21.55 6.73 14.62
N LEU A 156 -21.55 8.06 14.78
CA LEU A 156 -20.43 8.90 14.40
C LEU A 156 -19.36 8.98 15.50
N PRO A 157 -18.07 8.90 15.15
CA PRO A 157 -16.99 9.05 16.12
C PRO A 157 -17.00 10.44 16.77
N THR A 158 -16.37 10.53 17.93
CA THR A 158 -16.08 11.81 18.61
C THR A 158 -14.92 12.54 17.93
N ASP A 159 -14.76 13.84 18.18
CA ASP A 159 -13.64 14.63 17.64
C ASP A 159 -12.28 14.05 18.06
N GLU A 160 -12.17 13.56 19.30
CA GLU A 160 -10.93 12.96 19.80
C GLU A 160 -10.61 11.62 19.12
N GLU A 161 -11.60 10.76 18.89
CA GLU A 161 -11.41 9.52 18.12
C GLU A 161 -10.98 9.80 16.67
N VAL A 162 -11.57 10.82 16.04
CA VAL A 162 -11.17 11.27 14.69
C VAL A 162 -9.73 11.78 14.70
N LYS A 163 -9.35 12.65 15.64
CA LYS A 163 -7.98 13.16 15.76
C LYS A 163 -6.97 12.04 15.97
N ASP A 164 -7.27 11.10 16.87
CA ASP A 164 -6.42 9.95 17.16
C ASP A 164 -6.23 9.04 15.94
N ALA A 165 -7.32 8.74 15.22
CA ALA A 165 -7.27 7.94 14.00
C ALA A 165 -6.41 8.62 12.92
N LEU A 166 -6.63 9.92 12.70
CA LEU A 166 -5.86 10.70 11.73
C LEU A 166 -4.38 10.79 12.12
N ALA A 167 -4.07 11.07 13.39
CA ALA A 167 -2.69 11.13 13.88
C ALA A 167 -1.95 9.81 13.65
N LYS A 168 -2.58 8.67 13.95
CA LYS A 168 -2.02 7.34 13.70
C LYS A 168 -1.78 7.10 12.20
N MET A 169 -2.75 7.42 11.35
CA MET A 169 -2.64 7.27 9.89
C MET A 169 -1.46 8.10 9.33
N TYR A 170 -1.36 9.38 9.68
CA TYR A 170 -0.28 10.23 9.18
C TYR A 170 1.08 9.89 9.77
N ALA A 171 1.15 9.43 11.02
CA ALA A 171 2.39 8.91 11.60
C ALA A 171 2.88 7.67 10.84
N GLN A 172 1.99 6.77 10.44
CA GLN A 172 2.34 5.59 9.64
C GLN A 172 2.85 5.97 8.23
N VAL A 173 2.14 6.89 7.55
CA VAL A 173 2.57 7.40 6.24
C VAL A 173 3.93 8.09 6.34
N GLY A 174 4.13 8.94 7.35
CA GLY A 174 5.40 9.60 7.61
C GLY A 174 6.52 8.62 7.91
N ALA A 175 6.28 7.62 8.76
CA ALA A 175 7.25 6.56 9.07
C ALA A 175 7.60 5.72 7.83
N SER A 176 6.62 5.40 6.97
CA SER A 176 6.87 4.69 5.71
C SER A 176 7.75 5.50 4.76
N ALA A 177 7.43 6.78 4.56
CA ALA A 177 8.24 7.67 3.73
C ALA A 177 9.67 7.84 4.26
N ALA A 178 9.83 7.97 5.58
CA ALA A 178 11.15 8.07 6.22
C ALA A 178 11.96 6.78 6.05
N ARG A 179 11.33 5.59 6.22
CA ARG A 179 11.99 4.30 5.96
C ARG A 179 12.44 4.15 4.52
N LEU A 180 11.59 4.55 3.57
CA LEU A 180 11.94 4.52 2.15
C LEU A 180 13.12 5.44 1.84
N ALA A 181 13.09 6.69 2.34
CA ALA A 181 14.19 7.63 2.18
C ALA A 181 15.49 7.07 2.76
N ALA A 182 15.44 6.50 3.97
CA ALA A 182 16.60 5.87 4.61
C ALA A 182 17.12 4.66 3.81
N ALA A 183 16.24 3.81 3.28
CA ALA A 183 16.64 2.67 2.45
C ALA A 183 17.32 3.11 1.15
N ARG A 184 16.81 4.16 0.49
CA ARG A 184 17.43 4.76 -0.70
C ARG A 184 18.77 5.41 -0.37
N ASP A 185 18.86 6.14 0.74
CA ASP A 185 20.09 6.76 1.19
C ASP A 185 21.17 5.73 1.52
N ALA A 186 20.80 4.63 2.19
CA ALA A 186 21.70 3.52 2.49
C ALA A 186 22.26 2.86 1.21
N MET A 187 21.50 2.86 0.11
CA MET A 187 21.93 2.31 -1.17
C MET A 187 22.78 3.26 -2.02
N LYS A 188 22.89 4.55 -1.69
CA LYS A 188 23.68 5.51 -2.48
C LYS A 188 25.15 5.10 -2.65
N ASN A 189 25.81 4.75 -1.53
CA ASN A 189 27.23 4.36 -1.56
C ASN A 189 27.44 2.99 -2.25
N PRO A 190 26.68 1.92 -1.93
CA PRO A 190 26.73 0.67 -2.68
C PRO A 190 26.49 0.84 -4.19
N ILE A 191 25.51 1.66 -4.60
CA ILE A 191 25.26 1.95 -6.01
C ILE A 191 26.45 2.67 -6.65
N ALA A 192 27.05 3.64 -5.95
CA ALA A 192 28.22 4.36 -6.45
C ALA A 192 29.43 3.43 -6.65
N GLU A 193 29.66 2.50 -5.72
CA GLU A 193 30.72 1.47 -5.83
C GLU A 193 30.50 0.60 -7.07
N VAL A 194 29.31 0.03 -7.23
CA VAL A 194 28.94 -0.78 -8.39
C VAL A 194 29.03 0.02 -9.68
N SER A 195 28.58 1.27 -9.67
CA SER A 195 28.65 2.18 -10.83
C SER A 195 30.09 2.52 -11.23
N GLY A 196 31.03 2.51 -10.28
CA GLY A 196 32.45 2.68 -10.56
C GLY A 196 33.04 1.53 -11.38
N HIS A 197 32.50 0.32 -11.23
CA HIS A 197 32.85 -0.84 -12.06
C HIS A 197 32.01 -0.91 -13.35
N PHE A 198 30.74 -0.55 -13.28
CA PHE A 198 29.76 -0.70 -14.35
C PHE A 198 28.98 0.60 -14.58
N PRO A 199 29.56 1.58 -15.27
CA PRO A 199 28.91 2.87 -15.51
C PRO A 199 27.54 2.70 -16.20
N ASN A 200 26.55 3.46 -15.74
CA ASN A 200 25.18 3.50 -16.30
C ASN A 200 24.46 2.14 -16.36
N SER A 201 24.87 1.18 -15.54
CA SER A 201 24.34 -0.19 -15.58
C SER A 201 23.44 -0.53 -14.38
N ILE A 202 23.34 0.37 -13.39
CA ILE A 202 22.54 0.21 -12.17
C ILE A 202 21.77 1.49 -11.83
N GLY A 203 20.58 1.33 -11.24
CA GLY A 203 19.81 2.46 -10.72
C GLY A 203 18.52 2.03 -10.05
N PHE A 204 17.79 3.01 -9.51
CA PHE A 204 16.43 2.80 -9.01
C PHE A 204 15.45 2.63 -10.17
N ILE A 205 14.49 1.72 -10.02
CA ILE A 205 13.41 1.52 -10.99
C ILE A 205 12.46 2.72 -11.00
N SER A 206 12.11 3.23 -9.81
CA SER A 206 11.19 4.36 -9.65
C SER A 206 11.71 5.39 -8.64
N GLN A 207 11.11 6.58 -8.66
CA GLN A 207 11.31 7.58 -7.62
C GLN A 207 10.55 7.26 -6.33
N GLN A 208 9.57 6.35 -6.39
CA GLN A 208 8.64 6.05 -5.29
C GLN A 208 8.95 4.75 -4.55
N ASP A 209 10.00 4.02 -4.93
CA ASP A 209 10.42 2.78 -4.27
C ASP A 209 11.95 2.76 -4.05
N SER A 210 12.47 1.67 -3.51
CA SER A 210 13.91 1.43 -3.33
C SER A 210 14.38 0.23 -4.13
N ASP A 211 13.65 -0.12 -5.19
CA ASP A 211 13.96 -1.30 -6.00
C ASP A 211 15.02 -0.95 -7.03
N LEU A 212 16.01 -1.84 -7.17
CA LEU A 212 17.14 -1.64 -8.06
C LEU A 212 17.04 -2.52 -9.29
N THR A 213 17.50 -1.97 -10.41
CA THR A 213 17.74 -2.71 -11.64
C THR A 213 19.23 -2.74 -11.96
N PHE A 214 19.67 -3.83 -12.59
CA PHE A 214 20.99 -3.96 -13.19
C PHE A 214 20.90 -4.51 -14.62
N THR A 215 21.75 -4.01 -15.52
CA THR A 215 21.84 -4.50 -16.90
C THR A 215 23.29 -4.61 -17.38
N ALA A 216 23.67 -5.78 -17.89
CA ALA A 216 24.97 -6.04 -18.53
C ALA A 216 24.93 -5.88 -20.06
N VAL A 217 23.84 -5.37 -20.63
CA VAL A 217 23.60 -5.32 -22.09
C VAL A 217 24.71 -4.62 -22.87
N SER A 218 25.30 -3.57 -22.30
CA SER A 218 26.39 -2.80 -22.92
C SER A 218 27.76 -3.47 -22.83
N MET A 219 27.89 -4.55 -22.05
CA MET A 219 29.16 -5.21 -21.73
C MET A 219 29.10 -6.74 -21.87
N ARG A 220 28.13 -7.23 -22.66
CA ARG A 220 27.83 -8.66 -22.83
C ARG A 220 29.03 -9.55 -23.06
N LYS A 221 29.92 -9.15 -23.99
CA LYS A 221 31.09 -9.95 -24.39
C LYS A 221 32.06 -10.22 -23.23
N ASP A 222 32.18 -9.26 -22.32
CA ASP A 222 33.22 -9.25 -21.29
C ASP A 222 32.66 -9.52 -19.89
N PHE A 223 31.34 -9.48 -19.71
CA PHE A 223 30.69 -9.74 -18.41
C PHE A 223 30.65 -11.24 -18.10
N ASN A 224 31.13 -11.61 -16.91
CA ASN A 224 31.30 -12.99 -16.45
C ASN A 224 31.00 -13.11 -14.95
N ASP A 225 31.21 -14.29 -14.36
CA ASP A 225 30.87 -14.56 -12.97
C ASP A 225 31.65 -13.70 -11.96
N GLU A 226 32.91 -13.36 -12.25
CA GLU A 226 33.71 -12.46 -11.41
C GLU A 226 33.16 -11.03 -11.42
N HIS A 227 32.65 -10.58 -12.56
CA HIS A 227 31.97 -9.30 -12.67
C HIS A 227 30.63 -9.31 -11.91
N LEU A 228 29.85 -10.38 -12.02
CA LEU A 228 28.60 -10.53 -11.28
C LEU A 228 28.82 -10.48 -9.76
N ALA A 229 29.90 -11.06 -9.26
CA ALA A 229 30.25 -11.04 -7.84
C ALA A 229 30.38 -9.61 -7.28
N LYS A 230 30.77 -8.63 -8.11
CA LYS A 230 30.87 -7.22 -7.73
C LYS A 230 29.51 -6.56 -7.45
N LEU A 231 28.38 -7.23 -7.72
CA LEU A 231 27.04 -6.75 -7.36
C LEU A 231 26.66 -7.08 -5.91
N SER A 232 27.52 -7.76 -5.14
CA SER A 232 27.20 -8.11 -3.75
C SER A 232 26.73 -6.93 -2.87
N PRO A 233 27.30 -5.70 -2.97
CA PRO A 233 26.88 -4.58 -2.12
C PRO A 233 25.43 -4.15 -2.32
N VAL A 234 24.85 -4.43 -3.50
CA VAL A 234 23.49 -4.02 -3.88
C VAL A 234 22.51 -5.19 -3.97
N SER A 235 22.96 -6.41 -3.69
CA SER A 235 22.18 -7.66 -3.85
C SER A 235 20.81 -7.63 -3.16
N ALA A 236 20.72 -7.02 -1.98
CA ALA A 236 19.46 -6.90 -1.23
C ALA A 236 18.45 -5.93 -1.85
N GLY A 237 18.88 -5.07 -2.79
CA GLY A 237 18.02 -4.13 -3.50
C GLY A 237 17.62 -4.57 -4.91
N LEU A 238 18.30 -5.56 -5.49
CA LEU A 238 18.12 -5.96 -6.89
C LEU A 238 16.82 -6.74 -7.09
N VAL A 239 16.06 -6.29 -8.09
CA VAL A 239 14.75 -6.81 -8.45
C VAL A 239 14.70 -7.20 -9.93
N ASP A 240 15.26 -6.36 -10.81
CA ASP A 240 15.31 -6.60 -12.26
C ASP A 240 16.77 -6.70 -12.72
N VAL A 241 17.23 -7.87 -13.12
CA VAL A 241 18.63 -8.14 -13.51
C VAL A 241 18.73 -8.74 -14.91
N ASN A 242 19.31 -8.00 -15.85
CA ASN A 242 19.51 -8.44 -17.23
C ASN A 242 20.97 -8.82 -17.52
N LEU A 243 21.21 -10.12 -17.68
CA LEU A 243 22.50 -10.72 -17.99
C LEU A 243 22.49 -11.43 -19.35
N SER A 244 21.54 -11.06 -20.23
CA SER A 244 21.37 -11.69 -21.54
C SER A 244 22.65 -11.68 -22.37
N ALA A 245 22.99 -12.83 -22.95
CA ALA A 245 24.14 -13.06 -23.83
C ALA A 245 25.49 -12.66 -23.22
N THR A 246 25.63 -12.86 -21.90
CA THR A 246 26.89 -12.71 -21.17
C THR A 246 27.59 -14.06 -20.98
N SER A 247 28.83 -14.04 -20.48
CA SER A 247 29.60 -15.26 -20.16
C SER A 247 29.31 -15.80 -18.75
N ILE A 248 28.08 -15.62 -18.26
CA ILE A 248 27.64 -16.14 -16.95
C ILE A 248 27.48 -17.64 -17.01
N THR A 249 27.94 -18.34 -15.95
CA THR A 249 27.85 -19.80 -15.81
C THR A 249 27.14 -20.17 -14.51
N ASP A 250 27.05 -21.47 -14.22
CA ASP A 250 26.49 -21.98 -12.96
C ASP A 250 27.21 -21.46 -11.71
N ALA A 251 28.48 -21.06 -11.81
CA ALA A 251 29.18 -20.40 -10.71
C ALA A 251 28.58 -19.01 -10.39
N GLY A 252 28.16 -18.26 -11.41
CA GLY A 252 27.43 -17.00 -11.26
C GLY A 252 26.04 -17.19 -10.66
N ALA A 253 25.38 -18.31 -10.95
CA ALA A 253 24.05 -18.62 -10.41
C ALA A 253 24.00 -18.64 -8.88
N ALA A 254 25.08 -19.08 -8.21
CA ALA A 254 25.20 -19.02 -6.75
C ALA A 254 25.17 -17.58 -6.20
N THR A 255 25.66 -16.61 -6.98
CA THR A 255 25.56 -15.18 -6.64
C THR A 255 24.14 -14.66 -6.86
N LEU A 256 23.48 -15.08 -7.96
CA LEU A 256 22.08 -14.73 -8.24
C LEU A 256 21.13 -15.23 -7.15
N GLY A 257 21.33 -16.44 -6.63
CA GLY A 257 20.51 -17.01 -5.56
C GLY A 257 20.51 -16.22 -4.24
N LYS A 258 21.47 -15.29 -4.06
CA LYS A 258 21.53 -14.38 -2.90
C LYS A 258 20.71 -13.11 -3.09
N MET A 259 20.27 -12.81 -4.31
CA MET A 259 19.45 -11.64 -4.64
C MET A 259 17.97 -11.98 -4.41
N SER A 260 17.59 -12.20 -3.16
CA SER A 260 16.29 -12.80 -2.78
C SER A 260 15.05 -12.03 -3.23
N ARG A 261 15.19 -10.75 -3.61
CA ARG A 261 14.11 -9.88 -4.09
C ARG A 261 13.95 -9.86 -5.62
N LEU A 262 14.70 -10.69 -6.35
CA LEU A 262 14.60 -10.75 -7.82
C LEU A 262 13.18 -11.10 -8.25
N ARG A 263 12.60 -10.24 -9.09
CA ARG A 263 11.32 -10.44 -9.77
C ARG A 263 11.51 -10.73 -11.26
N LYS A 264 12.52 -10.13 -11.91
CA LYS A 264 12.81 -10.39 -13.33
C LYS A 264 14.28 -10.69 -13.57
N LEU A 265 14.53 -11.83 -14.20
CA LEU A 265 15.87 -12.32 -14.50
C LEU A 265 15.98 -12.75 -15.96
N TRP A 266 16.88 -12.09 -16.70
CA TRP A 266 17.22 -12.47 -18.08
C TRP A 266 18.59 -13.17 -18.10
N LEU A 267 18.57 -14.46 -18.42
CA LEU A 267 19.74 -15.34 -18.56
C LEU A 267 19.85 -15.94 -19.97
N ASN A 268 19.11 -15.41 -20.93
CA ASN A 268 19.10 -15.95 -22.27
C ASN A 268 20.47 -15.85 -22.95
N GLY A 269 20.91 -16.93 -23.60
CA GLY A 269 22.22 -17.02 -24.24
C GLY A 269 23.41 -16.98 -23.29
N THR A 270 23.23 -17.38 -22.02
CA THR A 270 24.32 -17.57 -21.05
C THR A 270 24.71 -19.05 -20.97
N GLY A 271 25.80 -19.35 -20.26
CA GLY A 271 26.30 -20.72 -20.02
C GLY A 271 25.65 -21.44 -18.85
N ILE A 272 24.43 -21.06 -18.46
CA ILE A 272 23.66 -21.71 -17.39
C ILE A 272 23.18 -23.09 -17.83
N THR A 273 23.34 -24.07 -16.94
CA THR A 273 22.87 -25.45 -17.10
C THR A 273 21.90 -25.82 -15.97
N ASP A 274 21.44 -27.07 -15.97
CA ASP A 274 20.57 -27.61 -14.91
C ASP A 274 21.16 -27.44 -13.50
N SER A 275 22.49 -27.40 -13.36
CA SER A 275 23.16 -27.23 -12.06
C SER A 275 22.98 -25.81 -11.52
N GLY A 276 23.05 -24.78 -12.38
CA GLY A 276 22.84 -23.40 -11.99
C GLY A 276 21.42 -23.13 -11.46
N LEU A 277 20.44 -23.89 -11.94
CA LEU A 277 19.05 -23.76 -11.49
C LEU A 277 18.85 -24.13 -10.02
N ASP A 278 19.74 -24.93 -9.41
CA ASP A 278 19.65 -25.26 -7.98
C ASP A 278 19.75 -24.01 -7.10
N ALA A 279 20.60 -23.06 -7.50
CA ALA A 279 20.77 -21.80 -6.77
C ALA A 279 19.60 -20.83 -6.95
N LEU A 280 18.79 -20.99 -8.01
CA LEU A 280 17.68 -20.08 -8.30
C LEU A 280 16.38 -20.48 -7.59
N GLN A 281 16.29 -21.70 -7.03
CA GLN A 281 15.09 -22.18 -6.34
C GLN A 281 14.72 -21.34 -5.10
N SER A 282 15.67 -20.59 -4.53
CA SER A 282 15.45 -19.69 -3.39
C SER A 282 14.77 -18.36 -3.78
N LEU A 283 14.68 -18.04 -5.07
CA LEU A 283 14.15 -16.78 -5.59
C LEU A 283 12.61 -16.81 -5.64
N ASN A 284 11.99 -16.89 -4.46
CA ASN A 284 10.54 -17.08 -4.33
C ASN A 284 9.71 -15.94 -4.95
N ASP A 285 10.27 -14.74 -5.07
CA ASP A 285 9.60 -13.58 -5.66
C ASP A 285 9.74 -13.49 -7.19
N LEU A 286 10.41 -14.46 -7.82
CA LEU A 286 10.71 -14.41 -9.25
C LEU A 286 9.43 -14.60 -10.09
N GLU A 287 9.10 -13.59 -10.90
CA GLU A 287 7.92 -13.57 -11.76
C GLU A 287 8.25 -13.77 -13.23
N TYR A 288 9.45 -13.39 -13.65
CA TYR A 288 9.93 -13.49 -15.02
C TYR A 288 11.30 -14.15 -15.05
N LEU A 289 11.42 -15.23 -15.82
CA LEU A 289 12.69 -15.91 -16.06
C LEU A 289 12.85 -16.20 -17.55
N ASN A 290 13.95 -15.72 -18.13
CA ASN A 290 14.29 -16.01 -19.52
C ASN A 290 15.56 -16.85 -19.62
N LEU A 291 15.40 -18.09 -20.07
CA LEU A 291 16.45 -19.09 -20.26
C LEU A 291 16.60 -19.46 -21.75
N TYR A 292 16.12 -18.61 -22.67
CA TYR A 292 16.25 -18.86 -24.10
C TYR A 292 17.70 -19.16 -24.51
N GLY A 293 17.90 -20.18 -25.34
CA GLY A 293 19.22 -20.50 -25.90
C GLY A 293 20.26 -20.95 -24.86
N THR A 294 19.82 -21.52 -23.74
CA THR A 294 20.69 -22.12 -22.71
C THR A 294 20.68 -23.65 -22.82
N GLU A 295 21.54 -24.33 -22.05
CA GLU A 295 21.71 -25.78 -22.11
C GLU A 295 20.80 -26.54 -21.12
N ILE A 296 19.66 -25.96 -20.75
CA ILE A 296 18.68 -26.57 -19.84
C ILE A 296 18.03 -27.81 -20.45
N THR A 297 17.92 -28.87 -19.65
CA THR A 297 17.29 -30.15 -20.02
C THR A 297 16.01 -30.40 -19.22
N ASP A 298 15.33 -31.51 -19.53
CA ASP A 298 14.11 -31.96 -18.84
C ASP A 298 14.32 -32.10 -17.32
N ALA A 299 15.54 -32.45 -16.88
CA ALA A 299 15.87 -32.55 -15.46
C ALA A 299 15.93 -31.16 -14.79
N GLY A 300 16.54 -30.17 -15.44
CA GLY A 300 16.58 -28.80 -14.96
C GLY A 300 15.20 -28.14 -14.89
N LEU A 301 14.35 -28.38 -15.88
CA LEU A 301 12.99 -27.82 -15.91
C LEU A 301 12.18 -28.18 -14.66
N LYS A 302 12.30 -29.42 -14.17
CA LYS A 302 11.61 -29.87 -12.94
C LYS A 302 11.98 -29.05 -11.70
N LYS A 303 13.20 -28.50 -11.64
CA LYS A 303 13.68 -27.66 -10.53
C LYS A 303 12.94 -26.32 -10.44
N LEU A 304 12.39 -25.84 -11.56
CA LEU A 304 11.66 -24.56 -11.61
C LEU A 304 10.24 -24.65 -11.04
N ALA A 305 9.71 -25.86 -10.79
CA ALA A 305 8.36 -26.05 -10.26
C ALA A 305 8.17 -25.49 -8.83
N GLY A 306 9.27 -25.24 -8.11
CA GLY A 306 9.27 -24.59 -6.79
C GLY A 306 8.99 -23.08 -6.84
N LEU A 307 9.21 -22.41 -7.99
CA LEU A 307 9.04 -20.97 -8.16
C LEU A 307 7.56 -20.61 -8.36
N LYS A 308 6.79 -20.59 -7.26
CA LYS A 308 5.33 -20.45 -7.29
C LYS A 308 4.81 -19.11 -7.83
N ASN A 309 5.63 -18.07 -7.79
CA ASN A 309 5.27 -16.74 -8.29
C ASN A 309 5.69 -16.51 -9.75
N LEU A 310 6.27 -17.52 -10.42
CA LEU A 310 6.72 -17.39 -11.80
C LEU A 310 5.52 -17.27 -12.74
N LYS A 311 5.43 -16.13 -13.44
CA LYS A 311 4.34 -15.78 -14.37
C LYS A 311 4.75 -15.93 -15.82
N LYS A 312 6.04 -15.76 -16.14
CA LYS A 312 6.58 -15.84 -17.50
C LYS A 312 7.89 -16.61 -17.51
N LEU A 313 7.94 -17.66 -18.31
CA LEU A 313 9.10 -18.52 -18.47
C LEU A 313 9.41 -18.73 -19.95
N TYR A 314 10.58 -18.28 -20.40
CA TYR A 314 11.03 -18.43 -21.79
C TYR A 314 12.09 -19.52 -21.88
N LEU A 315 11.81 -20.54 -22.68
CA LEU A 315 12.64 -21.77 -22.79
C LEU A 315 12.94 -22.15 -24.24
N TRP A 316 12.68 -21.29 -25.20
CA TRP A 316 12.97 -21.59 -26.60
C TRP A 316 14.49 -21.81 -26.83
N GLN A 317 14.85 -22.69 -27.77
CA GLN A 317 16.23 -23.12 -28.04
C GLN A 317 17.00 -23.73 -26.84
N THR A 318 16.28 -24.34 -25.90
CA THR A 318 16.88 -25.21 -24.86
C THR A 318 16.92 -26.68 -25.32
N LYS A 319 17.43 -27.60 -24.49
CA LYS A 319 17.48 -29.04 -24.78
C LYS A 319 16.24 -29.82 -24.32
N LEU A 320 15.10 -29.12 -24.20
CA LEU A 320 13.87 -29.71 -23.70
C LEU A 320 13.16 -30.57 -24.73
N THR A 321 12.60 -31.69 -24.26
CA THR A 321 11.65 -32.46 -25.06
C THR A 321 10.25 -31.85 -24.99
N PRO A 322 9.42 -31.97 -26.06
CA PRO A 322 8.04 -31.49 -26.01
C PRO A 322 7.23 -32.08 -24.84
N GLY A 323 7.46 -33.35 -24.52
CA GLY A 323 6.78 -34.05 -23.42
C GLY A 323 7.07 -33.45 -22.04
N ALA A 324 8.33 -33.10 -21.76
CA ALA A 324 8.69 -32.47 -20.49
C ALA A 324 8.06 -31.08 -20.33
N VAL A 325 7.96 -30.31 -21.43
CA VAL A 325 7.28 -29.01 -21.41
C VAL A 325 5.79 -29.15 -21.12
N GLU A 326 5.13 -30.13 -21.75
CA GLU A 326 3.72 -30.41 -21.48
C GLU A 326 3.47 -30.87 -20.04
N GLU A 327 4.34 -31.72 -19.50
CA GLU A 327 4.28 -32.13 -18.10
C GLU A 327 4.49 -30.94 -17.15
N PHE A 328 5.49 -30.10 -17.44
CA PHE A 328 5.76 -28.91 -16.63
C PHE A 328 4.59 -27.91 -16.65
N LYS A 329 3.99 -27.66 -17.82
CA LYS A 329 2.80 -26.81 -17.97
C LYS A 329 1.61 -27.30 -17.15
N LYS A 330 1.49 -28.61 -16.90
CA LYS A 330 0.46 -29.17 -16.01
C LYS A 330 0.78 -28.97 -14.52
N SER A 331 2.06 -28.81 -14.18
CA SER A 331 2.54 -28.63 -12.80
C SER A 331 2.50 -27.18 -12.30
N VAL A 332 2.31 -26.22 -13.20
CA VAL A 332 2.23 -24.77 -12.90
C VAL A 332 0.89 -24.22 -13.40
N THR A 333 0.17 -23.46 -12.57
CA THR A 333 -1.21 -23.03 -12.88
C THR A 333 -1.31 -21.62 -13.44
N ASP A 334 -0.32 -20.74 -13.20
CA ASP A 334 -0.36 -19.31 -13.58
C ASP A 334 0.94 -18.82 -14.26
N CYS A 335 1.65 -19.73 -14.94
CA CYS A 335 2.90 -19.43 -15.64
C CYS A 335 2.74 -19.58 -17.15
N ASP A 336 2.93 -18.49 -17.90
CA ASP A 336 3.07 -18.51 -19.35
C ASP A 336 4.44 -19.08 -19.74
N VAL A 337 4.43 -20.36 -20.14
CA VAL A 337 5.62 -21.07 -20.60
C VAL A 337 5.75 -20.94 -22.12
N ASN A 338 6.67 -20.07 -22.54
CA ASN A 338 6.93 -19.69 -23.92
C ASN A 338 8.06 -20.55 -24.54
N MET A 339 7.71 -21.24 -25.63
CA MET A 339 8.61 -22.09 -26.42
C MET A 339 8.93 -21.51 -27.81
N GLY A 340 8.72 -20.20 -28.01
CA GLY A 340 8.93 -19.53 -29.28
C GLY A 340 7.86 -19.83 -30.34
N ILE A 341 8.06 -19.32 -31.56
CA ILE A 341 7.21 -19.58 -32.72
C ILE A 341 7.87 -20.70 -33.53
N LYS A 342 7.14 -21.78 -33.81
CA LYS A 342 7.56 -22.76 -34.80
C LYS A 342 7.33 -22.13 -36.18
N VAL A 343 8.40 -21.89 -36.92
CA VAL A 343 8.28 -21.59 -38.36
C VAL A 343 8.16 -22.96 -39.03
N GLU A 344 6.97 -23.25 -39.56
CA GLU A 344 6.66 -24.49 -40.28
C GLU A 344 7.39 -24.59 -41.63
#